data_AF-A0A137QPT9-F1
#
_entry.id   AF-A0A137QPT9-F1
#
_cell.length_a   1.000
_cell.length_b   1.000
_cell.length_c   1.000
_cell.angle_alpha   90.00
_cell.angle_beta   90.00
_cell.angle_gamma   90.00
#
_symmetry.space_group_name_H-M   'P 1'
#
loop_
_entity.id
_entity.type
_entity.pdbx_description
1 polymer ?
#
loop_
_entity_poly.entity_id
_entity_poly.type
_entity_poly.pdbx_seq_one_letter_code
_entity_poly.pdbx_strand_id
1 'polypeptide(L)' 'MNCGGCSAAINRVLTKAKAAGDVTEFDVSLESQQVIVKTTKLNFDSVREKIAKTGKEVGYQYTFYALF' A
#
# COMPACT_ATOMS: atom_id res chain seq x y z
N MET A 1 7.89 -2.60 -8.42
CA MET A 1 6.79 -2.41 -9.41
C MET A 1 7.35 -1.91 -10.73
N ASN A 2 7.48 -2.78 -11.74
CA ASN A 2 8.36 -2.49 -12.89
C ASN A 2 7.69 -1.74 -14.06
N CYS A 3 6.38 -1.48 -14.00
CA CYS A 3 5.65 -0.79 -15.07
C CYS A 3 4.39 -0.09 -14.53
N GLY A 4 3.84 0.83 -15.34
CA GLY A 4 2.57 1.51 -15.01
C GLY A 4 1.39 0.56 -14.79
N GLY A 5 1.39 -0.62 -15.43
CA GLY A 5 0.40 -1.66 -15.14
C GLY A 5 0.47 -2.17 -13.69
N CYS A 6 1.68 -2.27 -13.12
CA CYS A 6 1.87 -2.68 -11.73
C CYS A 6 1.38 -1.61 -10.76
N SER A 7 1.67 -0.32 -11.03
CA SER A 7 1.20 0.80 -10.20
C SER A 7 -0.33 0.88 -10.20
N ALA A 8 -0.96 0.71 -11.38
CA ALA A 8 -2.41 0.72 -11.52
C ALA A 8 -3.08 -0.42 -10.75
N ALA A 9 -2.49 -1.62 -10.75
CA ALA A 9 -3.01 -2.76 -9.99
C ALA A 9 -3.01 -2.49 -8.48
N ILE A 10 -1.91 -1.95 -7.94
CA ILE A 10 -1.78 -1.60 -6.52
C ILE A 10 -2.76 -0.48 -6.15
N ASN A 11 -2.84 0.58 -6.97
CA ASN A 11 -3.80 1.68 -6.81
C ASN A 11 -5.24 1.15 -6.70
N ARG A 12 -5.66 0.23 -7.57
CA ARG A 12 -7.03 -0.33 -7.54
C ARG A 12 -7.33 -1.04 -6.22
N VAL A 13 -6.38 -1.81 -5.67
CA VAL A 13 -6.60 -2.52 -4.41
C VAL A 13 -6.65 -1.55 -3.22
N LEU A 14 -5.76 -0.56 -3.17
CA LEU A 14 -5.72 0.42 -2.10
C LEU A 14 -6.90 1.39 -2.13
N THR A 15 -7.39 1.76 -3.32
CA THR A 15 -8.65 2.52 -3.46
C THR A 15 -9.84 1.76 -2.88
N LYS A 16 -9.94 0.44 -3.12
CA LYS A 16 -10.99 -0.39 -2.51
C LYS A 16 -10.84 -0.46 -0.99
N ALA A 17 -9.62 -0.62 -0.49
CA ALA A 17 -9.36 -0.61 0.95
C ALA A 17 -9.72 0.75 1.59
N LYS A 18 -9.43 1.86 0.91
CA LYS A 18 -9.84 3.20 1.34
C LYS A 18 -11.36 3.36 1.36
N ALA A 19 -12.06 2.90 0.32
CA ALA A 19 -13.53 2.92 0.26
C ALA A 19 -14.18 2.06 1.35
N ALA A 20 -13.55 0.94 1.73
CA ALA A 20 -13.97 0.11 2.86
C ALA A 20 -13.65 0.73 4.24
N GLY A 21 -12.91 1.83 4.27
CA GLY A 21 -12.47 2.49 5.50
C GLY A 21 -11.32 1.78 6.22
N ASP A 22 -10.62 0.87 5.54
CA ASP A 22 -9.45 0.14 6.05
C ASP A 22 -8.16 0.97 5.96
N VAL A 23 -8.09 1.90 5.00
CA VAL A 23 -6.95 2.77 4.73
C VAL A 23 -7.43 4.23 4.75
N THR A 24 -6.71 5.11 5.42
CA THR A 24 -7.05 6.54 5.45
C THR A 24 -6.46 7.25 4.24
N GLU A 25 -5.17 7.02 4.00
CA GLU A 25 -4.42 7.60 2.89
C GLU A 25 -3.41 6.59 2.34
N PHE A 26 -3.09 6.74 1.06
CA PHE A 26 -2.00 5.99 0.46
C PHE A 26 -1.36 6.80 -0.67
N ASP A 27 -0.11 6.50 -0.96
CA ASP A 27 0.64 7.03 -2.10
C ASP A 27 1.34 5.86 -2.82
N VAL A 28 1.30 5.87 -4.15
CA VAL A 28 1.88 4.82 -5.00
C VAL A 28 2.78 5.50 -6.03
N SER A 29 4.09 5.36 -5.85
CA SER A 29 5.09 5.97 -6.73
C SER A 29 5.84 4.92 -7.53
N LEU A 30 5.69 4.99 -8.86
CA LEU A 30 6.48 4.19 -9.78
C LEU A 30 7.94 4.63 -9.83
N GLU A 31 8.20 5.92 -9.63
CA GLU A 31 9.54 6.49 -9.68
C GLU A 31 10.39 6.03 -8.49
N SER A 32 9.85 6.14 -7.27
CA SER A 32 10.56 5.71 -6.05
C SER A 32 10.38 4.22 -5.75
N GLN A 33 9.59 3.48 -6.53
CA GLN A 33 9.27 2.07 -6.31
C GLN A 33 8.66 1.81 -4.91
N GLN A 34 7.95 2.79 -4.35
CA GLN A 34 7.40 2.74 -3.00
C GLN A 34 5.87 2.82 -3.00
N VAL A 35 5.31 2.22 -1.96
CA VAL A 35 3.89 2.30 -1.62
C VAL A 35 3.81 2.70 -0.17
N ILE A 36 3.28 3.88 0.10
CA ILE A 36 3.06 4.41 1.45
C ILE A 36 1.59 4.21 1.78
N VAL A 37 1.30 3.57 2.91
CA VAL A 37 -0.08 3.32 3.37
C VAL A 37 -0.22 3.84 4.79
N LYS A 38 -1.18 4.73 5.00
CA LYS A 38 -1.59 5.18 6.33
C LYS A 38 -2.90 4.51 6.72
N THR A 39 -2.91 3.91 7.90
CA THR A 39 -4.07 3.23 8.46
C THR A 39 -3.93 3.14 9.98
N THR A 40 -5.07 3.17 10.67
CA THR A 40 -5.17 2.91 12.11
C THR A 40 -5.82 1.56 12.42
N LYS A 41 -6.32 0.85 11.40
CA LYS A 41 -7.11 -0.38 11.55
C LYS A 41 -6.35 -1.64 11.16
N LEU A 42 -5.40 -1.54 10.24
CA LEU A 42 -4.67 -2.69 9.73
C LEU A 42 -3.24 -2.68 10.23
N ASN A 43 -2.74 -3.87 10.57
CA ASN A 43 -1.33 -4.10 10.73
C ASN A 43 -0.64 -4.26 9.36
N PHE A 44 0.68 -4.31 9.38
CA PHE A 44 1.48 -4.44 8.17
C PHE A 44 1.12 -5.69 7.35
N ASP A 45 0.98 -6.86 8.00
CA ASP A 45 0.69 -8.11 7.30
C ASP A 45 -0.65 -8.06 6.57
N SER A 46 -1.66 -7.43 7.16
CA SER A 46 -2.97 -7.22 6.52
C SER A 46 -2.86 -6.33 5.28
N VAL A 47 -2.03 -5.28 5.34
CA VAL A 47 -1.76 -4.42 4.17
C VAL A 47 -0.99 -5.19 3.10
N ARG A 48 0.03 -5.96 3.50
CA ARG A 48 0.83 -6.79 2.61
C ARG A 48 -0.02 -7.83 1.89
N GLU A 49 -0.90 -8.54 2.59
CA GLU A 49 -1.81 -9.53 2.00
C GLU A 49 -2.74 -8.91 0.96
N LYS A 50 -3.27 -7.71 1.22
CA LYS A 50 -4.07 -6.99 0.23
C LYS A 50 -3.25 -6.70 -1.02
N ILE A 51 -2.05 -6.15 -0.88
CA ILE A 51 -1.19 -5.82 -2.02
C ILE A 51 -0.71 -7.08 -2.77
N ALA A 52 -0.44 -8.17 -2.06
CA ALA A 52 0.01 -9.45 -2.63
C ALA A 52 -1.00 -10.03 -3.64
N LYS A 53 -2.30 -9.73 -3.51
CA LYS A 53 -3.35 -10.10 -4.49
C LYS A 53 -3.12 -9.53 -5.88
N THR A 54 -2.23 -8.56 -6.04
CA THR A 54 -1.81 -8.03 -7.35
C THR A 54 -0.71 -8.87 -8.03
N GLY A 55 -0.30 -9.99 -7.42
CA GLY A 55 0.79 -10.84 -7.91
C GLY A 55 2.15 -10.16 -7.82
N LYS A 56 2.33 -9.26 -6.84
CA LYS A 56 3.56 -8.50 -6.62
C LYS A 56 4.18 -8.87 -5.28
N GLU A 57 5.49 -9.10 -5.29
CA GLU A 57 6.27 -9.19 -4.06
C GLU A 57 6.40 -7.80 -3.45
N VAL A 58 6.16 -7.72 -2.13
CA VAL A 58 6.26 -6.48 -1.34
C VAL A 58 7.44 -6.62 -0.40
N GLY A 59 8.46 -5.78 -0.58
CA GLY A 59 9.57 -5.64 0.35
C GLY A 59 9.17 -4.82 1.60
N TYR A 60 9.94 -4.96 2.68
CA TYR A 60 9.64 -4.31 3.95
C TYR A 60 10.43 -3.00 4.12
N GLN A 61 9.74 -1.91 4.45
CA GLN A 61 10.34 -0.74 5.09
C GLN A 61 9.35 -0.19 6.12
N TYR A 62 9.70 -0.26 7.40
CA TYR A 62 8.90 0.25 8.51
C TYR A 62 9.40 1.65 8.91
N THR A 63 8.52 2.65 8.88
CA THR A 63 8.80 3.97 9.45
C THR A 63 7.67 4.31 10.42
N PHE A 64 7.96 4.22 11.71
CA PHE A 64 7.07 4.69 12.77
C PHE A 64 7.26 6.22 12.90
N TYR A 65 6.29 7.01 12.44
CA TYR A 65 6.21 8.41 12.85
C TYR A 65 5.53 8.44 14.21
N ALA A 66 6.32 8.48 15.28
CA ALA A 66 5.82 8.87 16.59
C ALA A 66 5.35 10.32 16.50
N LEU A 67 4.05 10.56 16.74
CA LEU A 67 3.52 11.89 16.95
C LEU A 67 4.12 12.41 18.28
N PHE A 68 5.13 13.26 18.18
CA PHE A 68 5.57 14.15 19.26
C PHE A 68 4.66 15.38 19.30
#